data_AF-A0A7C4YEM8-F1
#
_entry.id   AF-A0A7C4YEM8-F1
#
_cell.length_a   1.000
_cell.length_b   1.000
_cell.length_c   1.000
_cell.angle_alpha   90.00
_cell.angle_beta   90.00
_cell.angle_gamma   90.00
#
_symmetry.space_group_name_H-M   'P 1'
#
loop_
_entity.id
_entity.type
_entity.pdbx_description
1 polymer ?
#
loop_
_entity_poly.entity_id
_entity_poly.type
_entity_poly.pdbx_seq_one_letter_code
_entity_poly.pdbx_strand_id
1 'polypeptide(L)'
;MSPLLTMALILCADCLDGQCKPSPSSPKIEWRSRPDDPDRAYLFVDGVQAGGYDRARDEWRPFVADAWGAPTALFPSSLAKADESILNFGVVREPLPSDRSRHTLNGKVVTEQEAASAIAGNALTDDSLRLRLTIIGADADRQRVLDDLRSSPELDGWSHQMLVQAYPPDHWAIAGNGFVTTGTPTIYVQAADGKVLHRQDAYRGPKQLAEALRRADPNYRPDKDPDLNLVFPIHLDWRRIPTWLWIVAGLLLISLLRRRNRT
;
A
#
# COMPACT_ATOMS: atom_id res chain seq x y z
N MET A 1 19.02 -47.49 -6.81
CA MET A 1 20.07 -46.63 -6.24
C MET A 1 20.40 -45.60 -7.32
N SER A 2 19.83 -44.40 -7.21
CA SER A 2 20.00 -43.31 -8.18
C SER A 2 20.62 -42.12 -7.45
N PRO A 3 21.73 -41.53 -7.93
CA PRO A 3 22.28 -40.33 -7.32
C PRO A 3 21.52 -39.12 -7.90
N LEU A 4 20.68 -38.51 -7.08
CA LEU A 4 20.14 -37.18 -7.35
C LEU A 4 21.24 -36.16 -7.06
N LEU A 5 21.59 -35.43 -8.12
CA LEU A 5 22.51 -34.30 -8.12
C LEU A 5 22.04 -33.25 -7.09
N THR A 6 22.73 -33.16 -5.96
CA THR A 6 22.53 -32.13 -4.95
C THR A 6 23.46 -30.97 -5.30
N MET A 7 22.96 -29.98 -6.04
CA MET A 7 23.68 -28.73 -6.27
C MET A 7 23.20 -27.72 -5.22
N ALA A 8 23.64 -27.90 -3.98
CA ALA A 8 23.47 -26.93 -2.91
C ALA A 8 24.56 -25.86 -3.06
N LEU A 9 24.18 -24.69 -3.57
CA LEU A 9 25.02 -23.48 -3.53
C LEU A 9 25.05 -22.98 -2.08
N ILE A 10 26.09 -23.37 -1.35
CA ILE A 10 26.45 -22.79 -0.06
C ILE A 10 27.21 -21.49 -0.34
N LEU A 11 26.51 -20.36 -0.24
CA LEU A 11 27.12 -19.03 -0.20
C LEU A 11 27.47 -18.71 1.27
N CYS A 12 28.59 -19.24 1.75
CA CYS A 12 29.24 -18.71 2.95
C CYS A 12 29.98 -17.42 2.57
N ALA A 13 29.51 -16.29 3.09
CA ALA A 13 30.18 -15.00 2.98
C ALA A 13 31.22 -14.88 4.11
N ASP A 14 32.37 -15.53 3.95
CA ASP A 14 33.52 -15.31 4.82
C ASP A 14 34.27 -14.05 4.37
N CYS A 15 34.03 -12.93 5.06
CA CYS A 15 34.89 -11.75 5.02
C CYS A 15 35.97 -11.87 6.10
N LEU A 16 36.93 -12.78 5.93
CA LEU A 16 38.20 -12.70 6.66
C LEU A 16 39.14 -11.74 5.90
N ASP A 17 39.77 -10.82 6.63
CA ASP A 17 40.85 -9.91 6.20
C ASP A 17 40.49 -8.52 5.61
N GLY A 18 39.23 -8.07 5.72
CA GLY A 18 38.89 -6.67 5.43
C GLY A 18 39.05 -6.23 3.97
N GLN A 19 39.36 -7.16 3.06
CA GLN A 19 39.26 -6.96 1.63
C GLN A 19 37.97 -7.64 1.14
N CYS A 20 36.87 -6.87 1.08
CA CYS A 20 35.70 -7.31 0.33
C CYS A 20 36.13 -7.44 -1.13
N LYS A 21 36.38 -8.68 -1.60
CA LYS A 21 36.43 -8.94 -3.05
C LYS A 21 35.14 -8.37 -3.64
N PRO A 22 35.20 -7.60 -4.73
CA PRO A 22 34.00 -7.10 -5.36
C PRO A 22 33.08 -8.29 -5.60
N SER A 23 31.84 -8.17 -5.12
CA SER A 23 30.82 -9.18 -5.37
C SER A 23 30.85 -9.48 -6.87
N PRO A 24 30.93 -10.75 -7.29
CA PRO A 24 30.85 -11.07 -8.70
C PRO A 24 29.62 -10.35 -9.26
N SER A 25 29.83 -9.59 -10.34
CA SER A 25 28.73 -8.91 -11.02
C SER A 25 27.67 -9.94 -11.33
N SER A 26 26.39 -9.62 -11.06
CA SER A 26 25.29 -10.50 -11.42
C SER A 26 25.43 -10.93 -12.90
N PRO A 27 25.26 -12.22 -13.21
CA PRO A 27 25.47 -12.72 -14.56
C PRO A 27 24.54 -12.00 -15.54
N LYS A 28 25.05 -11.66 -16.73
CA LYS A 28 24.27 -11.01 -17.78
C LYS A 28 23.44 -12.07 -18.49
N ILE A 29 22.12 -12.03 -18.30
CA ILE A 29 21.16 -12.97 -18.88
C ILE A 29 20.52 -12.35 -20.12
N GLU A 30 20.55 -13.05 -21.25
CA GLU A 30 19.95 -12.62 -22.51
C GLU A 30 19.18 -13.77 -23.17
N TRP A 31 17.97 -13.49 -23.67
CA TRP A 31 17.21 -14.42 -24.51
C TRP A 31 17.24 -13.94 -25.96
N ARG A 32 17.48 -14.84 -26.90
CA ARG A 32 17.55 -14.53 -28.34
C ARG A 32 16.70 -15.51 -29.13
N SER A 33 16.05 -15.03 -30.18
CA SER A 33 15.40 -15.88 -31.20
C SER A 33 16.23 -15.83 -32.48
N ARG A 34 16.12 -16.87 -33.32
CA ARG A 34 16.78 -16.89 -34.62
C ARG A 34 15.76 -16.97 -35.75
N PRO A 35 15.95 -16.28 -36.89
CA PRO A 35 14.99 -16.33 -38.00
C PRO A 35 14.81 -17.72 -38.63
N ASP A 36 15.83 -18.56 -38.56
CA ASP A 36 15.85 -19.93 -39.09
C ASP A 36 15.25 -20.97 -38.13
N ASP A 37 15.02 -20.61 -36.87
CA ASP A 37 14.38 -21.45 -35.85
C ASP A 37 13.44 -20.60 -34.99
N PRO A 38 12.33 -20.11 -35.58
CA PRO A 38 11.44 -19.14 -34.94
C PRO A 38 10.71 -19.70 -33.71
N ASP A 39 10.60 -21.03 -33.63
CA ASP A 39 9.95 -21.72 -32.51
C ASP A 39 10.87 -21.91 -31.31
N ARG A 40 12.16 -21.51 -31.39
CA ARG A 40 13.13 -21.67 -30.31
C ARG A 40 13.65 -20.33 -29.78
N ALA A 41 13.63 -20.20 -28.47
CA ALA A 41 14.29 -19.12 -27.73
C ALA A 41 15.57 -19.65 -27.07
N TYR A 42 16.68 -18.96 -27.25
CA TYR A 42 18.02 -19.37 -26.81
C TYR A 42 18.45 -18.51 -25.62
N LEU A 43 18.88 -19.15 -24.54
CA LEU A 43 19.38 -18.48 -23.35
C LEU A 43 20.90 -18.31 -23.44
N PHE A 44 21.36 -17.10 -23.18
CA PHE A 44 22.77 -16.76 -23.03
C PHE A 44 23.03 -16.23 -21.62
N VAL A 45 24.08 -16.74 -21.00
CA VAL A 45 24.58 -16.29 -19.70
C VAL A 45 26.02 -15.83 -19.91
N ASP A 46 26.28 -14.55 -19.70
CA ASP A 46 27.57 -13.90 -19.97
C ASP A 46 28.08 -14.14 -21.40
N GLY A 47 27.16 -14.13 -22.36
CA GLY A 47 27.44 -14.34 -23.78
C GLY A 47 27.65 -15.79 -24.20
N VAL A 48 27.61 -16.76 -23.27
CA VAL A 48 27.69 -18.20 -23.55
C VAL A 48 26.29 -18.80 -23.61
N GLN A 49 26.01 -19.59 -24.64
CA GLN A 49 24.71 -20.26 -24.79
C GLN A 49 24.55 -21.35 -23.72
N ALA A 50 23.57 -21.18 -22.84
CA ALA A 50 23.27 -22.13 -21.76
C ALA A 50 22.20 -23.17 -22.15
N GLY A 51 21.37 -22.85 -23.15
CA GLY A 51 20.31 -23.75 -23.61
C GLY A 51 19.31 -23.07 -24.53
N GLY A 52 18.21 -23.77 -24.77
CA GLY A 52 17.17 -23.37 -25.70
C GLY A 52 15.83 -23.96 -25.29
N TYR A 53 14.80 -23.12 -25.35
CA TYR A 53 13.42 -23.46 -25.13
C TYR A 53 12.68 -23.55 -26.47
N ASP A 54 12.14 -24.72 -26.77
CA ASP A 54 11.35 -25.03 -27.96
C ASP A 54 9.86 -24.85 -27.63
N ARG A 55 9.26 -23.77 -28.14
CA ARG A 55 7.87 -23.40 -27.84
C ARG A 55 6.86 -24.39 -28.39
N ALA A 56 7.14 -24.99 -29.56
CA ALA A 56 6.23 -25.93 -30.19
C ALA A 56 6.13 -27.24 -29.39
N ARG A 57 7.20 -27.62 -28.69
CA ARG A 57 7.27 -28.85 -27.87
C ARG A 57 7.12 -28.60 -26.37
N ASP A 58 7.18 -27.35 -25.91
CA ASP A 58 7.25 -26.97 -24.50
C ASP A 58 8.43 -27.66 -23.78
N GLU A 59 9.58 -27.71 -24.46
CA GLU A 59 10.77 -28.41 -23.98
C GLU A 59 11.96 -27.46 -23.84
N TRP A 60 12.68 -27.57 -22.74
CA TRP A 60 14.00 -27.01 -22.54
C TRP A 60 15.09 -28.03 -22.86
N ARG A 61 16.14 -27.58 -23.52
CA ARG A 61 17.37 -28.37 -23.71
C ARG A 61 18.56 -27.56 -23.21
N PRO A 62 19.34 -28.06 -22.25
CA PRO A 62 20.59 -27.41 -21.89
C PRO A 62 21.56 -27.53 -23.06
N PHE A 63 22.39 -26.52 -23.27
CA PHE A 63 23.46 -26.55 -24.27
C PHE A 63 24.78 -26.61 -23.51
N VAL A 64 25.45 -27.77 -23.58
CA VAL A 64 26.66 -28.06 -22.80
C VAL A 64 27.71 -28.64 -23.73
N ALA A 65 28.92 -28.07 -23.69
CA ALA A 65 30.07 -28.52 -24.50
C ALA A 65 29.72 -28.68 -26.00
N ASP A 66 29.09 -27.66 -26.58
CA ASP A 66 28.65 -27.60 -27.97
C ASP A 66 27.64 -28.67 -28.41
N ALA A 67 26.99 -29.33 -27.45
CA ALA A 67 25.95 -30.31 -27.69
C ALA A 67 24.65 -29.95 -26.95
N TRP A 68 23.53 -30.28 -27.58
CA TRP A 68 22.22 -30.23 -26.94
C TRP A 68 22.07 -31.43 -25.99
N GLY A 69 21.74 -31.15 -24.73
CA GLY A 69 21.36 -32.17 -23.76
C GLY A 69 19.96 -32.74 -24.02
N ALA A 70 19.58 -33.69 -23.17
CA ALA A 70 18.25 -34.29 -23.23
C ALA A 70 17.15 -33.24 -23.02
N PRO A 71 16.01 -33.35 -23.72
CA PRO A 71 14.86 -32.49 -23.48
C PRO A 71 14.35 -32.68 -22.05
N THR A 72 14.03 -31.56 -21.40
CA THR A 72 13.42 -31.48 -20.08
C THR A 72 12.22 -30.56 -20.21
N ALA A 73 11.04 -31.00 -19.77
CA ALA A 73 9.89 -30.11 -19.73
C ALA A 73 10.20 -28.97 -18.73
N LEU A 74 10.19 -27.72 -19.20
CA LEU A 74 10.57 -26.55 -18.40
C LEU A 74 9.55 -26.32 -17.28
N PHE A 75 8.30 -26.59 -17.61
CA PHE A 75 7.24 -26.87 -16.67
C PHE A 75 7.09 -28.39 -16.72
N PRO A 76 7.37 -29.17 -15.65
CA PRO A 76 6.93 -30.56 -15.61
C PRO A 76 5.45 -30.49 -15.93
N SER A 77 5.07 -31.05 -17.07
CA SER A 77 3.75 -30.84 -17.59
C SER A 77 2.76 -31.21 -16.48
N SER A 78 2.07 -30.20 -15.95
CA SER A 78 0.77 -30.40 -15.33
C SER A 78 -0.23 -30.95 -16.37
N LEU A 79 0.21 -31.17 -17.62
CA LEU A 79 -0.40 -32.00 -18.66
C LEU A 79 0.07 -33.47 -18.63
N ALA A 80 0.75 -33.94 -17.59
CA ALA A 80 0.66 -35.35 -17.22
C ALA A 80 -0.81 -35.58 -16.88
N LYS A 81 -1.64 -35.85 -17.91
CA LYS A 81 -3.12 -35.94 -17.88
C LYS A 81 -3.60 -35.55 -16.50
N ALA A 82 -3.69 -34.24 -16.25
CA ALA A 82 -4.32 -33.79 -15.02
C ALA A 82 -5.60 -34.59 -14.98
N ASP A 83 -5.72 -35.47 -13.98
CA ASP A 83 -7.00 -36.04 -13.67
C ASP A 83 -7.94 -34.83 -13.68
N GLU A 84 -8.97 -34.89 -14.52
CA GLU A 84 -9.89 -33.78 -14.72
C GLU A 84 -10.55 -33.37 -13.39
N SER A 85 -10.28 -34.11 -12.30
CA SER A 85 -10.24 -33.70 -10.89
C SER A 85 -9.29 -32.52 -10.58
N ILE A 86 -9.38 -31.47 -11.39
CA ILE A 86 -9.43 -30.07 -10.93
C ILE A 86 -8.17 -29.61 -10.20
N LEU A 87 -7.27 -28.95 -10.95
CA LEU A 87 -6.42 -27.91 -10.40
C LEU A 87 -7.32 -26.82 -9.78
N ASN A 88 -7.58 -26.95 -8.48
CA ASN A 88 -8.31 -25.99 -7.69
C ASN A 88 -7.33 -24.87 -7.30
N PHE A 89 -7.36 -23.74 -8.01
CA PHE A 89 -6.57 -22.55 -7.72
C PHE A 89 -7.11 -21.76 -6.49
N GLY A 90 -7.57 -22.47 -5.45
CA GLY A 90 -8.29 -21.87 -4.32
C GLY A 90 -9.70 -21.40 -4.66
N VAL A 91 -10.27 -21.85 -5.78
CA VAL A 91 -11.65 -21.59 -6.18
C VAL A 91 -12.55 -22.73 -5.72
N VAL A 92 -13.32 -22.51 -4.66
CA VAL A 92 -14.37 -23.45 -4.23
C VAL A 92 -15.43 -23.48 -5.33
N ARG A 93 -15.58 -24.63 -6.00
CA ARG A 93 -16.47 -24.77 -7.17
C ARG A 93 -17.92 -25.06 -6.79
N GLU A 94 -18.20 -25.69 -5.63
CA GLU A 94 -19.58 -25.92 -5.18
C GLU A 94 -20.50 -24.67 -5.20
N PRO A 95 -20.07 -23.48 -4.73
CA PRO A 95 -20.92 -22.30 -4.77
C PRO A 95 -21.00 -21.64 -6.16
N LEU A 96 -20.17 -22.06 -7.12
CA LEU A 96 -20.23 -21.51 -8.47
C LEU A 96 -21.37 -22.19 -9.25
N PRO A 97 -22.28 -21.43 -9.87
CA PRO A 97 -23.31 -22.01 -10.73
C PRO A 97 -22.64 -22.76 -11.88
N SER A 98 -22.96 -24.05 -12.02
CA SER A 98 -22.33 -24.96 -12.99
C SER A 98 -22.75 -24.70 -14.44
N ASP A 99 -23.83 -23.96 -14.66
CA ASP A 99 -24.45 -23.83 -15.97
C ASP A 99 -24.18 -22.49 -16.66
N ARG A 100 -23.96 -21.38 -15.93
CA ARG A 100 -23.87 -20.02 -16.50
C ARG A 100 -23.10 -19.03 -15.61
N SER A 101 -22.40 -18.09 -16.24
CA SER A 101 -21.92 -16.87 -15.58
C SER A 101 -23.08 -16.09 -14.96
N ARG A 102 -22.94 -15.65 -13.70
CA ARG A 102 -23.90 -14.78 -13.01
C ARG A 102 -23.23 -13.48 -12.62
N HIS A 103 -23.90 -12.36 -12.90
CA HIS A 103 -23.50 -11.07 -12.37
C HIS A 103 -24.26 -10.82 -11.07
N THR A 104 -23.57 -10.33 -10.05
CA THR A 104 -24.21 -9.90 -8.81
C THR A 104 -23.77 -8.49 -8.46
N LEU A 105 -24.69 -7.68 -7.95
CA LEU A 105 -24.43 -6.36 -7.41
C LEU A 105 -24.99 -6.34 -5.99
N ASN A 106 -24.12 -6.15 -4.99
CA ASN A 106 -24.48 -6.18 -3.57
C ASN A 106 -25.26 -7.46 -3.17
N GLY A 107 -24.80 -8.61 -3.66
CA GLY A 107 -25.40 -9.93 -3.37
C GLY A 107 -26.70 -10.24 -4.12
N LYS A 108 -27.23 -9.31 -4.92
CA LYS A 108 -28.40 -9.55 -5.78
C LYS A 108 -27.97 -9.90 -7.19
N VAL A 109 -28.57 -10.95 -7.75
CA VAL A 109 -28.35 -11.32 -9.16
C VAL A 109 -28.91 -10.22 -10.05
N VAL A 110 -28.09 -9.76 -11.00
CA VAL A 110 -28.43 -8.73 -11.99
C VAL A 110 -28.13 -9.24 -13.39
N THR A 111 -28.73 -8.64 -14.40
CA THR A 111 -28.39 -8.88 -15.80
C THR A 111 -27.01 -8.31 -16.12
N GLU A 112 -26.38 -8.82 -17.19
CA GLU A 112 -25.12 -8.27 -17.70
C GLU A 112 -25.25 -6.78 -18.06
N GLN A 113 -26.39 -6.37 -18.64
CA GLN A 113 -26.65 -4.97 -18.99
C GLN A 113 -26.76 -4.07 -17.74
N GLU A 114 -27.41 -4.55 -16.68
CA GLU A 114 -27.48 -3.83 -15.40
C GLU A 114 -26.12 -3.74 -14.72
N ALA A 115 -25.32 -4.81 -14.76
CA ALA A 115 -23.95 -4.80 -14.24
C ALA A 115 -23.08 -3.82 -15.04
N ALA A 116 -23.13 -3.85 -16.37
CA ALA A 116 -22.42 -2.93 -17.25
C ALA A 116 -22.85 -1.48 -17.00
N SER A 117 -24.16 -1.24 -16.82
CA SER A 117 -24.69 0.10 -16.51
C SER A 117 -24.27 0.59 -15.12
N ALA A 118 -24.19 -0.30 -14.13
CA ALA A 118 -23.71 0.04 -12.78
C ALA A 118 -22.23 0.45 -12.80
N ILE A 119 -21.42 -0.20 -13.64
CA ILE A 119 -20.00 0.15 -13.84
C ILE A 119 -19.87 1.44 -14.66
N ALA A 120 -20.61 1.58 -15.76
CA ALA A 120 -20.49 2.70 -16.69
C ALA A 120 -21.14 4.00 -16.18
N GLY A 121 -22.13 3.92 -15.29
CA GLY A 121 -22.96 5.04 -14.86
C GLY A 121 -22.32 5.97 -13.82
N ASN A 122 -21.01 5.89 -13.55
CA ASN A 122 -20.35 6.56 -12.42
C ASN A 122 -21.02 6.28 -11.06
N ALA A 123 -21.79 5.18 -10.96
CA ALA A 123 -22.48 4.81 -9.73
C ALA A 123 -21.53 4.20 -8.70
N LEU A 124 -20.38 3.70 -9.16
CA LEU A 124 -19.30 3.26 -8.28
C LEU A 124 -18.52 4.49 -7.80
N THR A 125 -18.37 4.60 -6.49
CA THR A 125 -17.51 5.61 -5.90
C THR A 125 -16.07 5.31 -6.27
N ASP A 126 -15.41 6.23 -6.97
CA ASP A 126 -13.96 6.15 -7.17
C ASP A 126 -13.27 6.44 -5.84
N ASP A 127 -12.68 5.41 -5.26
CA ASP A 127 -11.88 5.45 -4.05
C ASP A 127 -10.40 5.16 -4.31
N SER A 128 -9.99 5.12 -5.58
CA SER A 128 -8.64 4.72 -6.00
C SER A 128 -7.54 5.60 -5.41
N LEU A 129 -7.84 6.87 -5.11
CA LEU A 129 -6.90 7.84 -4.55
C LEU A 129 -7.05 8.05 -3.03
N ARG A 130 -7.98 7.34 -2.38
CA ARG A 130 -8.22 7.52 -0.94
C ARG A 130 -7.10 6.90 -0.11
N LEU A 131 -6.85 7.50 1.05
CA LEU A 131 -5.99 6.90 2.06
C LEU A 131 -6.58 5.58 2.55
N ARG A 132 -5.74 4.66 3.00
CA ARG A 132 -6.16 3.39 3.60
C ARG A 132 -5.79 3.41 5.08
N LEU A 133 -6.78 3.24 5.94
CA LEU A 133 -6.62 3.13 7.39
C LEU A 133 -6.85 1.68 7.81
N THR A 134 -5.79 0.99 8.23
CA THR A 134 -5.86 -0.40 8.68
C THR A 134 -5.65 -0.47 10.19
N ILE A 135 -6.62 -1.04 10.91
CA ILE A 135 -6.64 -1.15 12.38
C ILE A 135 -6.49 -2.62 12.75
N ILE A 136 -5.43 -2.95 13.49
CA ILE A 136 -5.08 -4.34 13.83
C ILE A 136 -5.00 -4.46 15.36
N GLY A 137 -5.80 -5.35 15.95
CA GLY A 137 -5.79 -5.54 17.40
C GLY A 137 -6.97 -6.38 17.88
N ALA A 138 -7.19 -6.45 19.20
CA ALA A 138 -8.35 -7.14 19.77
C ALA A 138 -9.66 -6.42 19.45
N ASP A 139 -10.79 -7.14 19.43
CA ASP A 139 -12.11 -6.61 19.04
C ASP A 139 -12.49 -5.32 19.77
N ALA A 140 -12.31 -5.29 21.10
CA ALA A 140 -12.63 -4.12 21.92
C ALA A 140 -11.78 -2.90 21.56
N ASP A 141 -10.50 -3.10 21.24
CA ASP A 141 -9.60 -2.02 20.87
C ASP A 141 -9.91 -1.48 19.46
N ARG A 142 -10.20 -2.37 18.50
CA ARG A 142 -10.61 -1.97 17.15
C ARG A 142 -11.94 -1.20 17.21
N GLN A 143 -12.90 -1.68 17.99
CA GLN A 143 -14.21 -1.07 18.11
C GLN A 143 -14.12 0.35 18.68
N ARG A 144 -13.24 0.58 19.67
CA ARG A 144 -12.99 1.92 20.22
C ARG A 144 -12.56 2.91 19.13
N VAL A 145 -11.60 2.52 18.28
CA VAL A 145 -11.13 3.37 17.17
C VAL A 145 -12.26 3.62 16.16
N LEU A 146 -13.07 2.59 15.85
CA LEU A 146 -14.19 2.70 14.91
C LEU A 146 -15.35 3.53 15.45
N ASP A 147 -15.58 3.53 16.77
CA ASP A 147 -16.58 4.38 17.42
C ASP A 147 -16.13 5.84 17.41
N ASP A 148 -14.86 6.11 17.73
CA ASP A 148 -14.27 7.45 17.70
C ASP A 148 -14.22 8.02 16.27
N LEU A 149 -13.90 7.21 15.25
CA LEU A 149 -13.97 7.62 13.84
C LEU A 149 -15.38 8.02 13.38
N ARG A 150 -16.43 7.53 14.04
CA ARG A 150 -17.82 7.84 13.72
C ARG A 150 -18.39 9.00 14.52
N SER A 151 -17.90 9.23 15.73
CA SER A 151 -18.57 10.09 16.71
C SER A 151 -17.70 11.22 17.25
N SER A 152 -16.37 11.14 17.13
CA SER A 152 -15.48 12.15 17.69
C SER A 152 -15.42 13.39 16.80
N PRO A 153 -15.59 14.61 17.36
CA PRO A 153 -15.47 15.85 16.60
C PRO A 153 -14.12 16.03 15.90
N GLU A 154 -13.02 15.54 16.50
CA GLU A 154 -11.66 15.64 15.94
C GLU A 154 -11.45 14.77 14.70
N LEU A 155 -12.25 13.71 14.56
CA LEU A 155 -12.20 12.78 13.44
C LEU A 155 -13.33 13.01 12.42
N ASP A 156 -14.13 14.06 12.61
CA ASP A 156 -15.23 14.38 11.72
C ASP A 156 -14.75 14.58 10.28
N GLY A 157 -15.49 14.02 9.33
CA GLY A 157 -15.16 14.06 7.91
C GLY A 157 -13.98 13.18 7.45
N TRP A 158 -13.15 12.62 8.34
CA TRP A 158 -12.05 11.74 7.93
C TRP A 158 -12.53 10.41 7.38
N SER A 159 -13.57 9.82 7.98
CA SER A 159 -14.12 8.51 7.59
C SER A 159 -14.55 8.45 6.11
N HIS A 160 -14.97 9.57 5.52
CA HIS A 160 -15.36 9.67 4.11
C HIS A 160 -14.17 9.84 3.16
N GLN A 161 -13.00 10.23 3.66
CA GLN A 161 -11.80 10.52 2.87
C GLN A 161 -10.88 9.30 2.76
N MET A 162 -11.18 8.21 3.46
CA MET A 162 -10.33 7.03 3.54
C MET A 162 -11.12 5.72 3.47
N LEU A 163 -10.42 4.65 3.14
CA LEU A 163 -10.89 3.28 3.25
C LEU A 163 -10.48 2.73 4.62
N VAL A 164 -11.45 2.46 5.47
CA VAL A 164 -11.21 1.95 6.82
C VAL A 164 -11.41 0.44 6.85
N GLN A 165 -10.42 -0.29 7.34
CA GLN A 165 -10.48 -1.73 7.53
C GLN A 165 -9.97 -2.10 8.92
N ALA A 166 -10.60 -3.07 9.55
CA ALA A 166 -10.24 -3.53 10.88
C ALA A 166 -10.13 -5.06 10.90
N TYR A 167 -9.02 -5.58 11.42
CA TYR A 167 -8.71 -7.00 11.38
C TYR A 167 -8.18 -7.49 12.72
N PRO A 168 -8.55 -8.70 13.17
CA PRO A 168 -7.81 -9.35 14.24
C PRO A 168 -6.38 -9.71 13.79
N PRO A 169 -5.41 -9.86 14.72
CA PRO A 169 -4.00 -10.14 14.40
C PRO A 169 -3.76 -11.39 13.56
N ASP A 170 -4.64 -12.39 13.68
CA ASP A 170 -4.59 -13.70 13.02
C ASP A 170 -5.38 -13.75 11.70
N HIS A 171 -6.02 -12.64 11.30
CA HIS A 171 -6.74 -12.57 10.04
C HIS A 171 -5.80 -12.81 8.85
N TRP A 172 -6.22 -13.60 7.86
CA TRP A 172 -5.40 -13.97 6.70
C TRP A 172 -4.82 -12.78 5.92
N ALA A 173 -5.53 -11.65 5.91
CA ALA A 173 -5.05 -10.42 5.26
C ALA A 173 -3.88 -9.75 6.00
N ILE A 174 -3.69 -10.07 7.27
CA ILE A 174 -2.67 -9.48 8.15
C ILE A 174 -1.57 -10.50 8.48
N ALA A 175 -1.95 -11.69 8.92
CA ALA A 175 -1.05 -12.74 9.35
C ALA A 175 -0.11 -13.15 8.21
N GLY A 176 1.20 -13.03 8.44
CA GLY A 176 2.23 -13.40 7.46
C GLY A 176 2.51 -12.34 6.38
N ASN A 177 1.80 -11.21 6.37
CA ASN A 177 1.95 -10.18 5.32
C ASN A 177 2.81 -8.97 5.76
N GLY A 178 3.68 -9.14 6.76
CA GLY A 178 4.63 -8.11 7.19
C GLY A 178 4.04 -6.97 8.02
N PHE A 179 2.78 -7.04 8.42
CA PHE A 179 2.18 -6.10 9.37
C PHE A 179 2.67 -6.35 10.79
N VAL A 180 2.88 -5.27 11.54
CA VAL A 180 3.11 -5.33 12.99
C VAL A 180 1.76 -5.58 13.68
N THR A 181 1.72 -6.60 14.52
CA THR A 181 0.51 -7.05 15.22
C THR A 181 0.61 -6.97 16.74
N THR A 182 1.76 -6.52 17.27
CA THR A 182 2.05 -6.49 18.72
C THR A 182 1.49 -5.27 19.44
N GLY A 183 0.94 -4.29 18.71
CA GLY A 183 0.36 -3.07 19.28
C GLY A 183 -1.08 -3.23 19.78
N THR A 184 -1.60 -2.19 20.46
CA THR A 184 -2.92 -2.19 21.12
C THR A 184 -3.74 -0.92 20.83
N PRO A 185 -4.53 -0.90 19.74
CA PRO A 185 -4.27 -1.61 18.49
C PRO A 185 -3.10 -0.97 17.72
N THR A 186 -2.54 -1.70 16.75
CA THR A 186 -1.64 -1.13 15.74
C THR A 186 -2.48 -0.48 14.63
N ILE A 187 -2.16 0.74 14.26
CA ILE A 187 -2.87 1.50 13.21
C ILE A 187 -1.89 1.91 12.13
N TYR A 188 -2.23 1.59 10.89
CA TYR A 188 -1.50 1.97 9.69
C TYR A 188 -2.31 2.97 8.87
N VAL A 189 -1.62 4.01 8.38
CA VAL A 189 -2.13 4.90 7.33
C VAL A 189 -1.27 4.71 6.10
N GLN A 190 -1.89 4.32 4.99
CA GLN A 190 -1.21 4.07 3.72
C GLN A 190 -1.79 4.96 2.62
N ALA A 191 -0.93 5.31 1.67
CA ALA A 191 -1.36 5.88 0.39
C ALA A 191 -2.05 4.81 -0.47
N ALA A 192 -2.68 5.27 -1.55
CA ALA A 192 -3.36 4.42 -2.54
C ALA A 192 -2.45 3.34 -3.15
N ASP A 193 -1.15 3.64 -3.31
CA ASP A 193 -0.11 2.74 -3.84
C ASP A 193 0.42 1.73 -2.81
N GLY A 194 -0.09 1.76 -1.57
CA GLY A 194 0.32 0.87 -0.48
C GLY A 194 1.49 1.41 0.36
N LYS A 195 2.09 2.55 0.01
CA LYS A 195 3.17 3.16 0.81
C LYS A 195 2.66 3.51 2.20
N VAL A 196 3.36 3.04 3.23
CA VAL A 196 3.06 3.38 4.63
C VAL A 196 3.48 4.83 4.89
N LEU A 197 2.51 5.67 5.23
CA LEU A 197 2.69 7.08 5.57
C LEU A 197 2.84 7.27 7.09
N HIS A 198 2.11 6.46 7.85
CA HIS A 198 2.15 6.49 9.31
C HIS A 198 1.88 5.10 9.88
N ARG A 199 2.54 4.80 11.00
CA ARG A 199 2.24 3.66 11.87
C ARG A 199 2.27 4.12 13.32
N GLN A 200 1.28 3.71 14.09
CA GLN A 200 1.28 3.81 15.55
C GLN A 200 0.97 2.45 16.17
N ASP A 201 1.70 2.09 17.22
CA ASP A 201 1.57 0.79 17.88
C ASP A 201 0.57 0.83 19.06
N ALA A 202 -0.06 1.99 19.30
CA ALA A 202 -1.12 2.14 20.31
C ALA A 202 -2.07 3.27 19.92
N TYR A 203 -3.35 3.12 20.28
CA TYR A 203 -4.35 4.19 20.15
C TYR A 203 -4.48 5.00 21.44
N ARG A 204 -4.11 6.28 21.42
CA ARG A 204 -4.21 7.20 22.58
C ARG A 204 -5.37 8.19 22.49
N GLY A 205 -6.34 7.91 21.62
CA GLY A 205 -7.56 8.69 21.46
C GLY A 205 -7.63 9.48 20.15
N PRO A 206 -8.80 10.10 19.90
CA PRO A 206 -9.16 10.65 18.59
C PRO A 206 -8.30 11.85 18.18
N LYS A 207 -7.95 12.73 19.12
CA LYS A 207 -7.11 13.91 18.86
C LYS A 207 -5.74 13.53 18.30
N GLN A 208 -5.10 12.49 18.87
CA GLN A 208 -3.79 12.03 18.39
C GLN A 208 -3.92 11.41 16.99
N LEU A 209 -4.96 10.60 16.76
CA LEU A 209 -5.17 9.99 15.46
C LEU A 209 -5.47 11.04 14.39
N ALA A 210 -6.29 12.06 14.70
CA ALA A 210 -6.57 13.18 13.80
C ALA A 210 -5.29 13.92 13.40
N GLU A 211 -4.38 14.15 14.36
CA GLU A 211 -3.09 14.78 14.07
C GLU A 211 -2.21 13.90 13.16
N ALA A 212 -2.17 12.59 13.41
CA ALA A 212 -1.45 11.64 12.58
C ALA A 212 -2.01 11.59 11.14
N LEU A 213 -3.34 11.53 11.00
CA LEU A 213 -4.03 11.55 9.71
C LEU A 213 -3.75 12.83 8.93
N ARG A 214 -3.81 13.99 9.60
CA ARG A 214 -3.50 15.28 8.99
C ARG A 214 -2.07 15.34 8.47
N ARG A 215 -1.09 14.79 9.21
CA ARG A 215 0.32 14.74 8.75
C ARG A 215 0.53 13.74 7.61
N ALA A 216 -0.32 12.72 7.52
CA ALA A 216 -0.27 11.72 6.46
C ALA A 216 -0.94 12.19 5.16
N ASP A 217 -1.76 13.25 5.18
CA ASP A 217 -2.33 13.83 3.97
C ASP A 217 -1.20 14.33 3.03
N PRO A 218 -1.12 13.84 1.78
CA PRO A 218 -0.12 14.29 0.81
C PRO A 218 -0.15 15.81 0.54
N ASN A 219 -1.30 16.46 0.77
CA ASN A 219 -1.48 17.90 0.60
C ASN A 219 -1.20 18.70 1.89
N TYR A 220 -0.79 18.04 2.97
CA TYR A 220 -0.49 18.69 4.24
C TYR A 220 0.63 19.71 4.09
N ARG A 221 0.37 20.93 4.56
CA ARG A 221 1.32 22.05 4.57
C ARG A 221 1.67 22.41 6.01
N PRO A 222 2.82 21.94 6.53
CA PRO A 222 3.20 22.18 7.92
C PRO A 222 3.42 23.67 8.21
N ASP A 223 3.80 24.47 7.20
CA ASP A 223 3.97 25.92 7.27
C ASP A 223 2.66 26.69 7.52
N LYS A 224 1.51 26.08 7.23
CA LYS A 224 0.19 26.69 7.42
C LYS A 224 -0.49 26.25 8.72
N ASP A 225 0.19 25.44 9.53
CA ASP A 225 -0.34 24.99 10.80
C ASP A 225 -0.26 26.13 11.83
N PRO A 226 -1.38 26.62 12.38
CA PRO A 226 -1.33 27.63 13.42
C PRO A 226 -0.62 27.05 14.66
N ASP A 227 0.53 27.61 15.01
CA ASP A 227 1.18 27.27 16.27
C ASP A 227 0.38 27.90 17.41
N LEU A 228 -0.49 27.10 18.03
CA LEU A 228 -1.33 27.51 19.16
C LEU A 228 -0.52 27.77 20.44
N ASN A 229 0.77 27.41 20.47
CA ASN A 229 1.69 27.78 21.55
C ASN A 229 2.39 29.10 21.30
N LEU A 230 2.27 29.69 20.09
CA LEU A 230 2.53 31.12 19.92
C LEU A 230 1.40 31.85 20.66
N VAL A 231 1.58 31.99 21.97
CA VAL A 231 0.99 33.09 22.72
C VAL A 231 1.46 34.32 21.96
N PHE A 232 0.57 34.93 21.16
CA PHE A 232 0.89 36.18 20.47
C PHE A 232 1.52 37.07 21.52
N PRO A 233 2.83 37.37 21.43
CA PRO A 233 3.46 38.22 22.40
C PRO A 233 3.07 39.63 21.99
N ILE A 234 1.81 39.98 22.21
CA ILE A 234 1.39 41.37 22.33
C ILE A 234 1.91 41.85 23.69
N HIS A 235 3.23 41.80 23.87
CA HIS A 235 3.90 42.73 24.75
C HIS A 235 3.81 44.08 24.05
N LEU A 236 2.62 44.69 24.12
CA LEU A 236 2.45 46.10 23.81
C LEU A 236 3.28 46.82 24.88
N ASP A 237 4.53 47.12 24.56
CA ASP A 237 5.36 47.98 25.38
C ASP A 237 4.75 49.39 25.30
N TRP A 238 3.81 49.67 26.20
CA TRP A 238 3.05 50.92 26.28
C TRP A 238 3.98 52.13 26.41
N ARG A 239 5.23 51.93 26.84
CA ARG A 239 6.28 52.95 26.93
C ARG A 239 6.87 53.32 25.57
N ARG A 240 6.75 52.44 24.56
CA ARG A 240 7.20 52.69 23.18
C ARG A 240 6.12 53.28 22.30
N ILE A 241 4.88 53.37 22.77
CA ILE A 241 3.81 54.04 22.02
C ILE A 241 4.11 55.54 22.04
N PRO A 242 4.33 56.18 20.87
CA PRO A 242 4.59 57.61 20.81
C PRO A 242 3.51 58.42 21.52
N THR A 243 3.90 59.44 22.28
CA THR A 243 3.00 60.27 23.11
C THR A 243 1.82 60.84 22.32
N TRP A 244 2.01 61.14 21.03
CA TRP A 244 0.96 61.69 20.18
C TRP A 244 -0.22 60.72 19.97
N LEU A 245 -0.01 59.40 19.98
CA LEU A 245 -1.10 58.42 19.87
C LEU A 245 -2.00 58.45 21.10
N TRP A 246 -1.43 58.63 22.29
CA TRP A 246 -2.19 58.82 23.52
C TRP A 246 -3.01 60.11 23.50
N ILE A 247 -2.45 61.19 22.95
CA ILE A 247 -3.15 62.46 22.79
C ILE A 247 -4.33 62.29 21.84
N VAL A 248 -4.13 61.64 20.68
CA VAL A 248 -5.21 61.38 19.72
C VAL A 248 -6.31 60.51 20.33
N ALA A 249 -5.94 59.43 21.04
CA ALA A 249 -6.89 58.55 21.71
C ALA A 249 -7.68 59.31 22.80
N GLY A 250 -7.01 60.16 23.57
CA GLY A 250 -7.64 61.01 24.58
C GLY A 250 -8.62 62.02 23.98
N LEU A 251 -8.25 62.69 22.88
CA LEU A 251 -9.13 63.62 22.17
C LEU A 251 -10.35 62.92 21.57
N LEU A 252 -10.17 61.71 21.01
CA LEU A 252 -11.26 60.87 20.54
C LEU A 252 -12.22 60.50 21.67
N LEU A 253 -11.70 60.07 22.82
CA LEU A 253 -12.52 59.74 23.98
C LEU A 253 -13.30 60.95 24.50
N ILE A 254 -12.66 62.12 24.60
CA ILE A 254 -13.32 63.37 25.01
C ILE A 254 -14.42 63.76 24.01
N SER A 255 -14.15 63.62 22.71
CA SER A 255 -15.14 63.88 21.65
C SER A 255 -16.35 62.96 21.78
N LEU A 256 -16.13 61.67 22.01
CA LEU A 256 -17.19 60.68 22.22
C LEU A 256 -18.01 60.99 23.48
N LEU A 257 -17.36 61.35 24.59
CA LEU A 257 -18.05 61.72 25.84
C LEU A 257 -18.86 63.02 25.68
N ARG A 258 -18.35 64.01 24.94
CA ARG A 258 -19.10 65.24 24.64
C ARG A 258 -20.30 65.00 23.73
N ARG A 259 -20.22 64.05 22.80
CA ARG A 259 -21.37 63.65 21.97
C ARG A 259 -22.46 62.97 22.80
N ARG A 260 -22.08 62.14 23.77
CA ARG A 260 -23.05 61.41 24.63
C ARG A 260 -23.85 62.32 25.55
N ASN A 261 -23.30 63.44 26.02
CA ASN A 261 -24.00 64.38 26.89
C ASN A 261 -24.91 65.38 26.14
N ARG A 262 -24.94 65.36 24.80
CA ARG A 262 -25.78 66.24 23.97
C ARG A 262 -27.07 65.58 23.46
N THR A 263 -27.27 64.30 23.78
CA THR A 263 -28.51 63.54 23.61
C THR A 263 -29.15 63.34 24.95
#